data_AF-A0A7S1SIC4-F1
#
_entry.id   AF-A0A7S1SIC4-F1
#
_cell.length_a   1.000
_cell.length_b   1.000
_cell.length_c   1.000
_cell.angle_alpha   90.00
_cell.angle_beta   90.00
_cell.angle_gamma   90.00
#
_symmetry.space_group_name_H-M   'P 1'
#
loop_
_entity.id
_entity.type
_entity.pdbx_description
1 polymer ?
#
loop_
_entity_poly.entity_id
_entity_poly.type
_entity_poly.pdbx_seq_one_letter_code
_entity_poly.pdbx_strand_id
1 'polypeptide(L)'
;MIFRCRGSVALLLQNGTTVVRGRRRWSVSATTTVSKATPPETPIPSSAANGLSYGGFCPSCGRQHFLPCTPEAEEAALRLVCDLKRRGTFDFGPSGGPGDAFDISTLVNPGPGRMLGVLICEAPDNGSERIVLKAFSGQVGNPPAWTVDGWVGPIQAITGNHPVYRRYRLLIQGLTRRLETLSEGIAQAEAASVVPTTGLRELREQHARLLQERRSCSHELLNIIQVSYWLPNRTGTRSCMLADVWTARDSKGENGARTSSNNKTSAGLFPAGTGDCAAPKLLAAAAASGLAPLSMAEVWFGAPMVERVLTRRHRRCVEAARKEGQAVYAMTRVTPTRLEGRLYSCCKKCERILGWQLCSSP
;
A
#
# COMPACT_ATOMS: atom_id res chain seq x y z
N MET A 1 -18.35 17.39 44.59
CA MET A 1 -17.59 18.53 44.05
C MET A 1 -17.77 18.55 42.54
N ILE A 2 -18.30 19.64 42.00
CA ILE A 2 -18.72 19.78 40.61
C ILE A 2 -17.49 20.03 39.73
N PHE A 3 -17.27 19.18 38.73
CA PHE A 3 -16.58 19.57 37.50
C PHE A 3 -17.34 18.97 36.30
N ARG A 4 -17.94 19.85 35.50
CA ARG A 4 -18.44 19.55 34.16
C ARG A 4 -17.26 19.56 33.20
N CYS A 5 -17.09 18.50 32.41
CA CYS A 5 -16.40 18.59 31.13
C CYS A 5 -17.20 17.83 30.07
N ARG A 6 -17.50 18.51 28.97
CA ARG A 6 -18.35 18.06 27.87
C ARG A 6 -17.56 17.14 26.93
N GLY A 7 -18.21 16.08 26.46
CA GLY A 7 -17.91 15.45 25.17
C GLY A 7 -16.76 14.44 25.17
N SER A 8 -16.97 13.27 25.75
CA SER A 8 -16.24 12.05 25.41
C SER A 8 -17.15 10.86 25.69
N VAL A 9 -17.54 10.14 24.65
CA VAL A 9 -18.23 8.86 24.77
C VAL A 9 -17.19 7.84 25.25
N ALA A 10 -17.14 7.63 26.56
CA ALA A 10 -16.41 6.52 27.15
C ALA A 10 -17.19 5.23 26.89
N LEU A 11 -16.68 4.38 26.00
CA LEU A 11 -17.15 2.99 25.94
C LEU A 11 -16.49 2.24 27.10
N LEU A 12 -17.23 2.08 28.20
CA LEU A 12 -16.90 1.16 29.28
C LEU A 12 -16.96 -0.28 28.73
N LEU A 13 -15.80 -0.91 28.53
CA LEU A 13 -15.70 -2.36 28.42
C LEU A 13 -15.59 -2.92 29.84
N GLN A 14 -16.74 -3.19 30.45
CA GLN A 14 -16.83 -4.18 31.53
C GLN A 14 -16.63 -5.56 30.90
N ASN A 15 -15.48 -6.16 31.14
CA ASN A 15 -15.34 -7.52 31.67
C ASN A 15 -13.87 -7.90 31.67
N GLY A 16 -13.37 -8.27 32.84
CA GLY A 16 -12.01 -8.73 33.04
C GLY A 16 -11.73 -9.94 32.16
N THR A 17 -10.67 -9.85 31.37
CA THR A 17 -9.99 -11.03 30.83
C THR A 17 -8.52 -10.69 30.73
N THR A 18 -7.74 -11.46 31.45
CA THR A 18 -6.29 -11.41 31.58
C THR A 18 -5.66 -11.37 30.19
N VAL A 19 -4.90 -10.32 29.88
CA VAL A 19 -4.15 -10.23 28.61
C VAL A 19 -2.97 -11.19 28.70
N VAL A 20 -3.15 -12.41 28.19
CA VAL A 20 -2.05 -13.32 27.90
C VAL A 20 -1.29 -12.73 26.70
N ARG A 21 -0.05 -12.29 26.95
CA ARG A 21 0.92 -11.88 25.90
C ARG A 21 1.23 -13.08 25.01
N GLY A 22 0.41 -13.31 23.99
CA GLY A 22 0.72 -14.25 22.92
C GLY A 22 1.77 -13.67 21.98
N ARG A 23 3.04 -14.08 22.13
CA ARG A 23 4.06 -13.93 21.09
C ARG A 23 3.55 -14.67 19.84
N ARG A 24 3.11 -13.95 18.81
CA ARG A 24 2.86 -14.56 17.50
C ARG A 24 4.23 -14.88 16.88
N ARG A 25 4.54 -16.17 16.82
CA ARG A 25 5.70 -16.70 16.10
C ARG A 25 5.39 -16.61 14.61
N TRP A 26 6.12 -15.78 13.88
CA TRP A 26 6.09 -15.78 12.42
C TRP A 26 6.87 -17.01 11.96
N SER A 27 6.21 -17.98 11.32
CA SER A 27 6.90 -19.09 10.65
C SER A 27 7.33 -18.61 9.26
N VAL A 28 8.60 -18.24 9.12
CA VAL A 28 9.22 -17.97 7.82
C VAL A 28 9.76 -19.30 7.31
N SER A 29 9.13 -19.86 6.28
CA SER A 29 9.61 -21.06 5.58
C SER A 29 9.83 -20.72 4.10
N ALA A 30 11.00 -20.17 3.77
CA ALA A 30 11.61 -20.21 2.44
C ALA A 30 12.94 -19.44 2.47
N THR A 31 14.03 -20.16 2.73
CA THR A 31 15.40 -19.66 2.58
C THR A 31 15.96 -20.27 1.30
N THR A 32 16.53 -19.46 0.41
CA THR A 32 17.33 -19.97 -0.72
C THR A 32 18.73 -19.40 -0.56
N THR A 33 19.67 -20.29 -0.22
CA THR A 33 21.08 -19.98 0.02
C THR A 33 21.85 -19.94 -1.30
N VAL A 34 22.66 -18.90 -1.50
CA VAL A 34 23.68 -18.83 -2.56
C VAL A 34 25.00 -18.41 -1.91
N SER A 35 26.07 -19.18 -2.15
CA SER A 35 27.47 -18.89 -1.74
C SER A 35 28.25 -18.40 -2.98
N LYS A 36 29.35 -17.64 -3.00
CA LYS A 36 30.39 -17.04 -2.10
C LYS A 36 31.05 -15.95 -3.01
N ALA A 37 31.67 -14.83 -2.60
CA ALA A 37 32.91 -14.61 -1.84
C ALA A 37 33.24 -13.08 -1.80
N THR A 38 34.02 -12.63 -0.81
CA THR A 38 34.36 -11.21 -0.50
C THR A 38 35.70 -10.76 -1.12
N PRO A 39 35.89 -9.45 -1.42
CA PRO A 39 36.99 -8.69 -0.78
C PRO A 39 36.62 -7.19 -0.53
N PRO A 40 37.56 -6.29 -0.16
CA PRO A 40 37.63 -5.57 1.12
C PRO A 40 37.03 -4.14 1.11
N GLU A 41 36.81 -3.58 2.30
CA GLU A 41 36.28 -2.22 2.54
C GLU A 41 37.32 -1.10 2.29
N THR A 42 36.93 -0.08 1.51
CA THR A 42 37.07 1.40 1.73
C THR A 42 36.84 2.17 0.41
N PRO A 43 36.70 3.51 0.48
CA PRO A 43 35.45 4.26 0.51
C PRO A 43 34.74 4.33 -0.86
N ILE A 44 33.40 4.39 -0.86
CA ILE A 44 32.56 4.49 -2.07
C ILE A 44 32.78 5.82 -2.81
N PRO A 45 33.17 5.80 -4.10
CA PRO A 45 32.90 6.91 -4.99
C PRO A 45 32.15 6.43 -6.25
N SER A 46 30.91 6.89 -6.38
CA SER A 46 30.23 7.19 -7.65
C SER A 46 30.29 6.15 -8.78
N SER A 47 29.26 5.30 -8.86
CA SER A 47 28.67 4.94 -10.16
C SER A 47 27.14 4.85 -10.04
N ALA A 48 26.52 5.99 -9.72
CA ALA A 48 25.10 6.22 -9.88
C ALA A 48 24.79 6.40 -11.37
N ALA A 49 24.23 5.40 -12.02
CA ALA A 49 23.57 5.60 -13.30
C ALA A 49 22.03 5.67 -13.17
N ASN A 50 21.45 5.34 -12.01
CA ASN A 50 20.04 5.69 -11.69
C ASN A 50 19.77 6.08 -10.23
N GLY A 51 20.76 6.03 -9.32
CA GLY A 51 20.70 6.69 -7.99
C GLY A 51 19.50 6.35 -7.10
N LEU A 52 18.87 5.18 -7.26
CA LEU A 52 17.68 4.81 -6.50
C LEU A 52 18.02 4.60 -5.02
N SER A 53 17.23 5.24 -4.15
CA SER A 53 17.35 5.10 -2.71
C SER A 53 15.96 5.11 -2.05
N TYR A 54 15.90 4.52 -0.87
CA TYR A 54 14.67 4.33 -0.10
C TYR A 54 14.88 4.85 1.30
N GLY A 55 14.18 5.91 1.67
CA GLY A 55 14.43 6.52 2.96
C GLY A 55 13.82 7.90 3.08
N GLY A 56 14.23 8.60 4.12
CA GLY A 56 13.84 9.97 4.37
C GLY A 56 14.22 10.42 5.77
N PHE A 57 13.61 11.52 6.20
CA PHE A 57 13.88 12.13 7.50
C PHE A 57 13.28 11.30 8.65
N CYS A 58 14.05 11.13 9.73
CA CYS A 58 13.57 10.54 10.97
C CYS A 58 13.30 11.64 12.01
N PRO A 59 12.05 11.81 12.47
CA PRO A 59 11.73 12.80 13.50
C PRO A 59 12.28 12.47 14.88
N SER A 60 12.70 11.23 15.13
CA SER A 60 13.25 10.81 16.42
C SER A 60 14.69 11.31 16.64
N CYS A 61 15.54 11.17 15.62
CA CYS A 61 16.97 11.49 15.72
C CYS A 61 17.35 12.78 14.98
N GLY A 62 16.43 13.35 14.19
CA GLY A 62 16.67 14.56 13.40
C GLY A 62 17.57 14.38 12.18
N ARG A 63 17.82 13.14 11.73
CA ARG A 63 18.69 12.82 10.59
C ARG A 63 17.92 12.17 9.45
N GLN A 64 18.48 12.25 8.25
CA GLN A 64 18.00 11.46 7.11
C GLN A 64 18.63 10.06 7.14
N HIS A 65 17.81 9.06 6.82
CA HIS A 65 18.24 7.67 6.70
C HIS A 65 17.81 7.15 5.34
N PHE A 66 18.72 6.48 4.63
CA PHE A 66 18.46 5.90 3.32
C PHE A 66 19.06 4.51 3.20
N LEU A 67 18.39 3.69 2.40
CA LEU A 67 18.85 2.39 1.96
C LEU A 67 19.12 2.47 0.45
N PRO A 68 20.27 1.99 -0.03
CA PRO A 68 20.58 2.01 -1.46
C PRO A 68 19.78 0.95 -2.22
N CYS A 69 19.67 1.14 -3.54
CA CYS A 69 19.37 0.08 -4.49
C CYS A 69 20.69 -0.45 -5.06
N THR A 70 21.18 -1.57 -4.54
CA THR A 70 22.35 -2.26 -5.07
C THR A 70 21.97 -3.12 -6.30
N PRO A 71 22.94 -3.50 -7.15
CA PRO A 71 22.69 -4.43 -8.26
C PRO A 71 22.04 -5.75 -7.80
N GLU A 72 22.41 -6.26 -6.61
CA GLU A 72 21.80 -7.46 -6.03
C GLU A 72 20.30 -7.30 -5.79
N ALA A 73 19.86 -6.17 -5.22
CA ALA A 73 18.44 -5.92 -4.98
C ALA A 73 17.67 -5.70 -6.30
N GLU A 74 18.27 -4.97 -7.25
CA GLU A 74 17.71 -4.78 -8.59
C GLU A 74 17.50 -6.12 -9.29
N GLU A 75 18.53 -6.97 -9.31
CA GLU A 75 18.45 -8.29 -9.92
C GLU A 75 17.39 -9.16 -9.22
N ALA A 76 17.33 -9.16 -7.89
CA ALA A 76 16.33 -9.91 -7.15
C ALA A 76 14.89 -9.42 -7.44
N ALA A 77 14.67 -8.12 -7.61
CA ALA A 77 13.37 -7.56 -7.98
C ALA A 77 12.96 -7.95 -9.41
N LEU A 78 13.89 -7.92 -10.37
CA LEU A 78 13.62 -8.33 -11.75
C LEU A 78 13.39 -9.85 -11.86
N ARG A 79 14.16 -10.65 -11.12
CA ARG A 79 13.94 -12.10 -11.01
C ARG A 79 12.55 -12.40 -10.43
N LEU A 80 12.09 -11.66 -9.42
CA LEU A 80 10.73 -11.80 -8.88
C LEU A 80 9.65 -11.56 -9.94
N VAL A 81 9.83 -10.58 -10.84
CA VAL A 81 8.91 -10.36 -11.96
C VAL A 81 8.90 -11.56 -12.90
N CYS A 82 10.07 -12.09 -13.25
CA CYS A 82 10.19 -13.29 -14.10
C CYS A 82 9.53 -14.52 -13.45
N ASP A 83 9.72 -14.71 -12.14
CA ASP A 83 9.14 -15.84 -11.40
C ASP A 83 7.62 -15.78 -11.36
N LEU A 84 7.04 -14.59 -11.13
CA LEU A 84 5.59 -14.40 -11.19
C LEU A 84 5.02 -14.71 -12.57
N LYS A 85 5.68 -14.23 -13.64
CA LYS A 85 5.27 -14.53 -15.02
C LYS A 85 5.35 -16.01 -15.33
N ARG A 86 6.40 -16.70 -14.86
CA ARG A 86 6.59 -18.13 -15.07
C ARG A 86 5.54 -18.96 -14.31
N ARG A 87 5.23 -18.59 -13.07
CA ARG A 87 4.29 -19.30 -12.21
C ARG A 87 2.83 -19.01 -12.54
N GLY A 88 2.52 -17.81 -13.01
CA GLY A 88 1.14 -17.38 -13.26
C GLY A 88 0.35 -17.00 -12.00
N THR A 89 0.94 -17.06 -10.80
CA THR A 89 0.27 -16.77 -9.53
C THR A 89 1.17 -15.96 -8.58
N PHE A 90 0.56 -15.18 -7.70
CA PHE A 90 1.23 -14.57 -6.54
C PHE A 90 1.45 -15.58 -5.40
N ASP A 91 0.77 -16.72 -5.38
CA ASP A 91 0.94 -17.70 -4.32
C ASP A 91 2.24 -18.50 -4.50
N PHE A 92 3.18 -18.33 -3.56
CA PHE A 92 4.43 -19.11 -3.53
C PHE A 92 4.34 -20.35 -2.64
N GLY A 93 3.18 -20.61 -2.04
CA GLY A 93 2.89 -21.80 -1.27
C GLY A 93 2.83 -23.07 -2.14
N PRO A 94 2.79 -24.25 -1.50
CA PRO A 94 2.74 -25.54 -2.19
C PRO A 94 1.45 -25.74 -3.00
N SER A 95 0.40 -24.97 -2.70
CA SER A 95 -0.92 -25.04 -3.33
C SER A 95 -1.12 -24.02 -4.46
N GLY A 96 -0.14 -23.14 -4.70
CA GLY A 96 -0.25 -22.05 -5.67
C GLY A 96 -0.12 -22.54 -7.12
N GLY A 97 -1.04 -22.12 -8.00
CA GLY A 97 -1.02 -22.47 -9.41
C GLY A 97 -1.89 -21.55 -10.28
N PRO A 98 -1.71 -21.56 -11.62
CA PRO A 98 -2.55 -20.77 -12.53
C PRO A 98 -4.05 -21.07 -12.33
N GLY A 99 -4.89 -20.04 -12.34
CA GLY A 99 -6.32 -20.15 -12.09
C GLY A 99 -6.76 -20.18 -10.61
N ASP A 100 -5.82 -20.01 -9.67
CA ASP A 100 -6.12 -19.83 -8.25
C ASP A 100 -6.64 -18.41 -7.91
N ALA A 101 -6.95 -18.17 -6.64
CA ALA A 101 -7.45 -16.87 -6.16
C ALA A 101 -6.45 -15.71 -6.35
N PHE A 102 -5.19 -16.00 -6.68
CA PHE A 102 -4.06 -15.07 -6.78
C PHE A 102 -3.40 -15.06 -8.15
N ASP A 103 -4.12 -15.52 -9.18
CA ASP A 103 -3.69 -15.50 -10.56
C ASP A 103 -3.25 -14.09 -11.03
N ILE A 104 -2.11 -14.02 -11.73
CA ILE A 104 -1.52 -12.74 -12.17
C ILE A 104 -2.38 -12.00 -13.19
N SER A 105 -3.30 -12.69 -13.89
CA SER A 105 -4.21 -12.10 -14.88
C SER A 105 -5.02 -10.94 -14.30
N THR A 106 -5.32 -11.01 -12.99
CA THR A 106 -5.99 -9.95 -12.22
C THR A 106 -5.24 -8.61 -12.23
N LEU A 107 -3.95 -8.61 -12.58
CA LEU A 107 -3.10 -7.41 -12.64
C LEU A 107 -2.65 -7.03 -14.06
N VAL A 108 -2.56 -7.98 -14.99
CA VAL A 108 -2.02 -7.72 -16.33
C VAL A 108 -3.09 -7.28 -17.36
N ASN A 109 -4.31 -7.84 -17.37
CA ASN A 109 -5.26 -7.60 -18.47
C ASN A 109 -6.75 -7.71 -18.07
N PRO A 110 -7.50 -6.60 -17.94
CA PRO A 110 -7.11 -5.29 -17.41
C PRO A 110 -6.95 -5.37 -15.88
N GLY A 111 -5.84 -4.84 -15.34
CA GLY A 111 -5.59 -4.83 -13.90
C GLY A 111 -5.04 -3.50 -13.37
N PRO A 112 -5.03 -3.27 -12.05
CA PRO A 112 -4.51 -2.04 -11.47
C PRO A 112 -2.99 -1.96 -11.42
N GLY A 113 -2.27 -3.05 -11.75
CA GLY A 113 -0.85 -3.22 -11.48
C GLY A 113 -0.47 -3.06 -10.00
N ARG A 114 0.76 -3.38 -9.66
CA ARG A 114 1.27 -3.36 -8.28
C ARG A 114 2.75 -2.99 -8.23
N MET A 115 3.13 -2.20 -7.22
CA MET A 115 4.54 -2.12 -6.84
C MET A 115 4.89 -3.39 -6.08
N LEU A 116 5.93 -4.09 -6.52
CA LEU A 116 6.60 -5.16 -5.80
C LEU A 116 7.87 -4.58 -5.18
N GLY A 117 8.21 -5.01 -3.98
CA GLY A 117 9.45 -4.63 -3.32
C GLY A 117 10.22 -5.86 -2.90
N VAL A 118 11.54 -5.78 -3.02
CA VAL A 118 12.50 -6.74 -2.50
C VAL A 118 13.44 -6.02 -1.53
N LEU A 119 13.68 -6.64 -0.38
CA LEU A 119 14.63 -6.16 0.62
C LEU A 119 15.66 -7.26 0.88
N ILE A 120 16.92 -6.95 0.61
CA ILE A 120 18.08 -7.77 0.98
C ILE A 120 18.43 -7.43 2.42
N CYS A 121 18.50 -8.45 3.25
CA CYS A 121 18.85 -8.36 4.66
C CYS A 121 20.01 -9.28 5.01
N GLU A 122 20.58 -9.03 6.17
CA GLU A 122 21.57 -9.87 6.83
C GLU A 122 20.96 -10.46 8.10
N ALA A 123 21.23 -11.75 8.34
CA ALA A 123 20.83 -12.43 9.56
C ALA A 123 21.67 -11.97 10.77
N PRO A 124 21.08 -11.85 11.98
CA PRO A 124 21.77 -11.35 13.17
C PRO A 124 22.96 -12.21 13.61
N ASP A 125 22.90 -13.52 13.39
CA ASP A 125 23.82 -14.47 14.03
C ASP A 125 24.97 -14.95 13.12
N ASN A 126 25.03 -14.54 11.84
CA ASN A 126 26.05 -15.10 10.93
C ASN A 126 26.63 -14.17 9.85
N GLY A 127 26.13 -12.94 9.68
CA GLY A 127 26.64 -11.87 8.78
C GLY A 127 26.75 -12.17 7.26
N SER A 128 26.84 -13.45 6.92
CA SER A 128 27.21 -13.95 5.60
C SER A 128 25.98 -14.40 4.85
N GLU A 129 24.93 -14.82 5.57
CA GLU A 129 23.68 -15.26 4.97
C GLU A 129 22.80 -14.07 4.61
N ARG A 130 22.52 -13.95 3.31
CA ARG A 130 21.60 -12.97 2.76
C ARG A 130 20.19 -13.52 2.82
N ILE A 131 19.27 -12.74 3.40
CA ILE A 131 17.85 -13.06 3.47
C ILE A 131 17.10 -12.09 2.56
N VAL A 132 16.24 -12.63 1.69
CA VAL A 132 15.46 -11.84 0.73
C VAL A 132 14.00 -11.81 1.18
N LEU A 133 13.52 -10.63 1.56
CA LEU A 133 12.10 -10.40 1.84
C LEU A 133 11.42 -9.81 0.60
N LYS A 134 10.16 -10.18 0.37
CA LYS A 134 9.33 -9.64 -0.72
C LYS A 134 7.95 -9.19 -0.24
N ALA A 135 7.48 -8.07 -0.78
CA ALA A 135 6.16 -7.50 -0.45
C ALA A 135 5.51 -6.90 -1.71
N PHE A 136 4.19 -6.73 -1.69
CA PHE A 136 3.45 -5.98 -2.71
C PHE A 136 2.63 -4.84 -2.08
N SER A 137 2.37 -3.80 -2.88
CA SER A 137 1.53 -2.68 -2.46
C SER A 137 0.04 -3.04 -2.50
N GLY A 138 -0.76 -2.67 -1.50
CA GLY A 138 -2.21 -2.86 -1.57
C GLY A 138 -2.66 -4.32 -1.46
N GLN A 139 -3.64 -4.70 -2.28
CA GLN A 139 -4.26 -6.04 -2.32
C GLN A 139 -4.07 -6.70 -3.69
N VAL A 140 -3.97 -8.03 -3.73
CA VAL A 140 -3.96 -8.82 -4.97
C VAL A 140 -5.03 -9.92 -4.92
N GLY A 141 -5.30 -10.51 -6.09
CA GLY A 141 -6.22 -11.64 -6.22
C GLY A 141 -7.70 -11.27 -6.25
N ASN A 142 -8.52 -12.32 -6.38
CA ASN A 142 -9.96 -12.27 -6.38
C ASN A 142 -10.53 -13.46 -5.57
N PRO A 143 -11.05 -13.24 -4.34
CA PRO A 143 -11.27 -11.94 -3.72
C PRO A 143 -9.96 -11.24 -3.30
N PRO A 144 -9.92 -9.89 -3.31
CA PRO A 144 -8.74 -9.13 -2.91
C PRO A 144 -8.24 -9.43 -1.49
N ALA A 145 -6.97 -9.78 -1.35
CA ALA A 145 -6.29 -10.04 -0.08
C ALA A 145 -5.00 -9.22 0.08
N TRP A 146 -4.63 -8.93 1.34
CA TRP A 146 -3.35 -8.30 1.69
C TRP A 146 -2.25 -9.30 2.04
N THR A 147 -2.63 -10.55 2.28
CA THR A 147 -1.74 -11.62 2.70
C THR A 147 -1.85 -12.73 1.67
N VAL A 148 -0.69 -13.18 1.19
CA VAL A 148 -0.53 -14.29 0.26
C VAL A 148 0.71 -15.05 0.74
N ASP A 149 0.69 -16.38 0.65
CA ASP A 149 1.79 -17.20 1.13
C ASP A 149 3.10 -16.88 0.40
N GLY A 150 4.19 -16.83 1.17
CA GLY A 150 5.51 -16.42 0.71
C GLY A 150 5.72 -14.90 0.59
N TRP A 151 4.75 -14.06 0.98
CA TRP A 151 4.91 -12.60 1.01
C TRP A 151 4.89 -12.03 2.41
N VAL A 152 5.61 -10.92 2.60
CA VAL A 152 5.46 -10.09 3.80
C VAL A 152 4.07 -9.46 3.82
N GLY A 153 3.39 -9.60 4.96
CA GLY A 153 2.04 -9.11 5.18
C GLY A 153 1.93 -7.60 5.42
N PRO A 154 0.69 -7.11 5.62
CA PRO A 154 0.40 -5.71 5.94
C PRO A 154 0.91 -5.32 7.34
N ILE A 155 1.21 -4.02 7.52
CA ILE A 155 1.62 -3.46 8.82
C ILE A 155 0.40 -3.07 9.66
N GLN A 156 -0.68 -2.63 9.00
CA GLN A 156 -1.92 -2.26 9.66
C GLN A 156 -2.58 -3.46 10.33
N ALA A 157 -3.12 -3.26 11.53
CA ALA A 157 -3.86 -4.31 12.23
C ALA A 157 -5.23 -4.59 11.58
N ILE A 158 -5.87 -3.56 11.01
CA ILE A 158 -7.17 -3.70 10.36
C ILE A 158 -6.99 -4.09 8.89
N THR A 159 -7.26 -5.36 8.59
CA THR A 159 -7.12 -5.95 7.24
C THR A 159 -8.40 -6.70 6.84
N GLY A 160 -8.38 -7.41 5.71
CA GLY A 160 -9.56 -8.05 5.09
C GLY A 160 -10.33 -9.03 5.96
N ASN A 161 -9.65 -9.63 6.93
CA ASN A 161 -10.26 -10.59 7.85
C ASN A 161 -10.80 -9.94 9.12
N HIS A 162 -10.52 -8.65 9.36
CA HIS A 162 -11.01 -7.96 10.54
C HIS A 162 -12.54 -7.73 10.45
N PRO A 163 -13.33 -8.04 11.50
CA PRO A 163 -14.79 -7.91 11.47
C PRO A 163 -15.28 -6.50 11.08
N VAL A 164 -14.61 -5.46 11.59
CA VAL A 164 -14.91 -4.06 11.24
C VAL A 164 -14.70 -3.82 9.75
N TYR A 165 -13.58 -4.28 9.18
CA TYR A 165 -13.32 -4.12 7.76
C TYR A 165 -14.38 -4.83 6.92
N ARG A 166 -14.71 -6.08 7.27
CA ARG A 166 -15.75 -6.87 6.58
C ARG A 166 -17.11 -6.19 6.61
N ARG A 167 -17.51 -5.66 7.77
CA ARG A 167 -18.78 -4.91 7.92
C ARG A 167 -18.84 -3.73 6.96
N TYR A 168 -17.85 -2.83 7.00
CA TYR A 168 -17.83 -1.66 6.10
C TYR A 168 -17.71 -2.06 4.63
N ARG A 169 -16.93 -3.09 4.31
CA ARG A 169 -16.82 -3.60 2.94
C ARG A 169 -18.18 -4.06 2.40
N LEU A 170 -18.95 -4.83 3.18
CA LEU A 170 -20.29 -5.27 2.80
C LEU A 170 -21.26 -4.09 2.64
N LEU A 171 -21.22 -3.10 3.53
CA LEU A 171 -22.01 -1.88 3.42
C LEU A 171 -21.68 -1.11 2.12
N ILE A 172 -20.40 -0.87 1.86
CA ILE A 172 -19.94 -0.18 0.66
C ILE A 172 -20.35 -0.94 -0.61
N GLN A 173 -20.21 -2.27 -0.63
CA GLN A 173 -20.65 -3.10 -1.75
C GLN A 173 -22.17 -3.03 -1.96
N GLY A 174 -22.96 -3.13 -0.88
CA GLY A 174 -24.41 -3.00 -0.94
C GLY A 174 -24.87 -1.64 -1.47
N LEU A 175 -24.27 -0.56 -0.98
CA LEU A 175 -24.55 0.80 -1.45
C LEU A 175 -24.11 1.01 -2.90
N THR A 176 -22.98 0.42 -3.31
CA THR A 176 -22.50 0.50 -4.71
C THR A 176 -23.50 -0.16 -5.66
N ARG A 177 -23.98 -1.37 -5.36
CA ARG A 177 -25.00 -2.05 -6.18
C ARG A 177 -26.29 -1.22 -6.29
N ARG A 178 -26.77 -0.65 -5.18
CA ARG A 178 -27.97 0.22 -5.19
C ARG A 178 -27.76 1.49 -6.02
N LEU A 179 -26.56 2.07 -6.00
CA LEU A 179 -26.20 3.23 -6.83
C LEU A 179 -26.19 2.89 -8.32
N GLU A 180 -25.70 1.70 -8.68
CA GLU A 180 -25.72 1.19 -10.07
C GLU A 180 -27.17 1.05 -10.55
N THR A 181 -28.04 0.39 -9.79
CA THR A 181 -29.47 0.26 -10.11
C THR A 181 -30.17 1.61 -10.27
N LEU A 182 -29.93 2.57 -9.35
CA LEU A 182 -30.52 3.91 -9.48
C LEU A 182 -29.96 4.67 -10.69
N SER A 183 -28.67 4.50 -11.01
CA SER A 183 -28.05 5.14 -12.18
C SER A 183 -28.68 4.63 -13.48
N GLU A 184 -28.94 3.32 -13.57
CA GLU A 184 -29.64 2.70 -14.68
C GLU A 184 -31.09 3.21 -14.80
N GLY A 185 -31.82 3.27 -13.68
CA GLY A 185 -33.18 3.79 -13.65
C GLY A 185 -33.28 5.26 -14.07
N ILE A 186 -32.32 6.11 -13.64
CA ILE A 186 -32.23 7.50 -14.09
C ILE A 186 -32.01 7.57 -15.61
N ALA A 187 -31.07 6.77 -16.14
CA ALA A 187 -30.78 6.77 -17.58
C ALA A 187 -31.99 6.31 -18.42
N GLN A 188 -32.72 5.30 -17.95
CA GLN A 188 -33.96 4.83 -18.60
C GLN A 188 -35.06 5.90 -18.57
N ALA A 189 -35.26 6.56 -17.44
CA ALA A 189 -36.23 7.64 -17.30
C ALA A 189 -35.89 8.85 -18.20
N GLU A 190 -34.61 9.21 -18.31
CA GLU A 190 -34.15 10.28 -19.22
C GLU A 190 -34.41 9.93 -20.68
N ALA A 191 -34.20 8.68 -21.09
CA ALA A 191 -34.42 8.23 -22.48
C ALA A 191 -35.91 8.21 -22.87
N ALA A 192 -36.81 7.92 -21.93
CA ALA A 192 -38.23 7.73 -22.21
C ALA A 192 -38.99 9.01 -22.61
N SER A 193 -38.40 10.21 -22.50
CA SER A 193 -38.96 11.53 -22.90
C SER A 193 -40.40 11.87 -22.45
N VAL A 194 -41.04 11.05 -21.59
CA VAL A 194 -42.43 11.19 -21.10
C VAL A 194 -42.49 11.02 -19.57
N VAL A 195 -41.43 11.40 -18.84
CA VAL A 195 -41.39 11.23 -17.38
C VAL A 195 -41.91 12.49 -16.69
N PRO A 196 -42.89 12.38 -15.78
CA PRO A 196 -43.27 13.48 -14.90
C PRO A 196 -42.01 13.99 -14.19
N THR A 197 -41.70 15.28 -14.33
CA THR A 197 -40.46 15.92 -13.84
C THR A 197 -40.16 15.62 -12.36
N THR A 198 -41.20 15.36 -11.58
CA THR A 198 -41.15 14.98 -10.16
C THR A 198 -40.49 13.61 -9.92
N GLY A 199 -40.80 12.58 -10.73
CA GLY A 199 -40.27 11.23 -10.52
C GLY A 199 -38.76 11.14 -10.81
N LEU A 200 -38.31 11.80 -11.88
CA LEU A 200 -36.89 11.88 -12.21
C LEU A 200 -36.10 12.68 -11.15
N ARG A 201 -36.70 13.74 -10.61
CA ARG A 201 -36.12 14.50 -9.49
C ARG A 201 -35.94 13.61 -8.26
N GLU A 202 -36.94 12.82 -7.89
CA GLU A 202 -36.87 11.94 -6.73
C GLU A 202 -35.75 10.89 -6.88
N LEU A 203 -35.63 10.25 -8.04
CA LEU A 203 -34.55 9.30 -8.32
C LEU A 203 -33.16 9.92 -8.17
N ARG A 204 -32.98 11.14 -8.69
CA ARG A 204 -31.71 11.89 -8.58
C ARG A 204 -31.39 12.25 -7.12
N GLU A 205 -32.38 12.65 -6.34
CA GLU A 205 -32.22 12.93 -4.92
C GLU A 205 -31.87 11.67 -4.12
N GLN A 206 -32.54 10.54 -4.39
CA GLN A 206 -32.20 9.24 -3.80
C GLN A 206 -30.76 8.82 -4.15
N HIS A 207 -30.37 8.95 -5.42
CA HIS A 207 -29.01 8.65 -5.87
C HIS A 207 -27.98 9.54 -5.15
N ALA A 208 -28.23 10.85 -5.03
CA ALA A 208 -27.34 11.77 -4.34
C ALA A 208 -27.17 11.41 -2.85
N ARG A 209 -28.27 11.01 -2.17
CA ARG A 209 -28.24 10.54 -0.78
C ARG A 209 -27.39 9.28 -0.61
N LEU A 210 -27.62 8.25 -1.43
CA LEU A 210 -26.83 7.01 -1.36
C LEU A 210 -25.35 7.22 -1.70
N LEU A 211 -25.06 8.13 -2.63
CA LEU A 211 -23.68 8.46 -2.98
C LEU A 211 -22.97 9.10 -1.78
N GLN A 212 -23.66 9.98 -1.05
CA GLN A 212 -23.13 10.58 0.16
C GLN A 212 -22.92 9.55 1.29
N GLU A 213 -23.86 8.63 1.47
CA GLU A 213 -23.75 7.55 2.45
C GLU A 213 -22.55 6.64 2.13
N ARG A 214 -22.41 6.19 0.88
CA ARG A 214 -21.29 5.36 0.41
C ARG A 214 -19.95 6.05 0.62
N ARG A 215 -19.86 7.36 0.34
CA ARG A 215 -18.67 8.18 0.61
C ARG A 215 -18.36 8.20 2.11
N SER A 216 -19.36 8.41 2.95
CA SER A 216 -19.22 8.46 4.42
C SER A 216 -18.70 7.13 4.96
N CYS A 217 -19.29 5.99 4.58
CA CYS A 217 -18.80 4.67 4.96
C CYS A 217 -17.35 4.42 4.53
N SER A 218 -16.97 4.90 3.34
CA SER A 218 -15.60 4.75 2.83
C SER A 218 -14.60 5.59 3.61
N HIS A 219 -14.97 6.84 3.97
CA HIS A 219 -14.13 7.72 4.77
C HIS A 219 -13.96 7.20 6.20
N GLU A 220 -15.03 6.70 6.81
CA GLU A 220 -14.98 6.14 8.15
C GLU A 220 -14.10 4.89 8.19
N LEU A 221 -14.27 3.97 7.24
CA LEU A 221 -13.39 2.80 7.12
C LEU A 221 -11.93 3.22 6.92
N LEU A 222 -11.66 4.22 6.08
CA LEU A 222 -10.30 4.74 5.87
C LEU A 222 -9.70 5.27 7.18
N ASN A 223 -10.46 6.05 7.95
CA ASN A 223 -9.98 6.57 9.24
C ASN A 223 -9.63 5.44 10.21
N ILE A 224 -10.49 4.41 10.31
CA ILE A 224 -10.26 3.24 11.16
C ILE A 224 -8.99 2.49 10.74
N ILE A 225 -8.79 2.29 9.43
CA ILE A 225 -7.58 1.65 8.91
C ILE A 225 -6.34 2.50 9.25
N GLN A 226 -6.40 3.81 9.07
CA GLN A 226 -5.25 4.72 9.27
C GLN A 226 -4.74 4.76 10.71
N VAL A 227 -5.64 4.71 11.70
CA VAL A 227 -5.23 4.67 13.12
C VAL A 227 -4.71 3.30 13.56
N SER A 228 -4.75 2.29 12.69
CA SER A 228 -4.29 0.93 12.99
C SER A 228 -2.85 0.63 12.53
N TYR A 229 -2.16 1.61 11.94
CA TYR A 229 -0.77 1.46 11.52
C TYR A 229 0.21 1.77 12.66
N TRP A 230 1.07 0.80 12.96
CA TRP A 230 2.18 0.93 13.89
C TRP A 230 3.49 0.63 13.19
N LEU A 231 4.42 1.58 13.22
CA LEU A 231 5.70 1.50 12.54
C LEU A 231 6.80 1.18 13.56
N PRO A 232 7.46 0.02 13.48
CA PRO A 232 8.68 -0.22 14.22
C PRO A 232 9.83 0.62 13.64
N ASN A 233 10.78 1.02 14.49
CA ASN A 233 12.09 1.51 14.03
C ASN A 233 12.95 0.34 13.51
N ARG A 234 14.18 0.60 13.04
CA ARG A 234 15.01 -0.41 12.37
C ARG A 234 15.28 -1.64 13.24
N THR A 235 15.48 -1.43 14.53
CA THR A 235 15.82 -2.48 15.51
C THR A 235 14.59 -3.20 16.05
N GLY A 236 13.38 -2.67 15.80
CA GLY A 236 12.14 -3.16 16.42
C GLY A 236 12.01 -2.82 17.91
N THR A 237 12.95 -2.08 18.50
CA THR A 237 12.93 -1.72 19.93
C THR A 237 11.90 -0.63 20.23
N ARG A 238 11.55 0.19 19.24
CA ARG A 238 10.54 1.24 19.33
C ARG A 238 9.48 1.05 18.26
N SER A 239 8.24 1.39 18.60
CA SER A 239 7.12 1.47 17.66
C SER A 239 6.36 2.77 17.89
N CYS A 240 5.89 3.38 16.81
CA CYS A 240 5.10 4.61 16.84
C CYS A 240 3.91 4.51 15.88
N MET A 241 2.83 5.25 16.14
CA MET A 241 1.74 5.29 15.18
C MET A 241 2.22 5.98 13.90
N LEU A 242 1.74 5.49 12.74
CA LEU A 242 2.10 6.12 11.47
C LEU A 242 1.70 7.60 11.43
N ALA A 243 0.56 7.95 12.03
CA ALA A 243 0.06 9.31 12.10
C ALA A 243 1.03 10.26 12.83
N ASP A 244 1.65 9.79 13.92
CA ASP A 244 2.61 10.58 14.69
C ASP A 244 3.89 10.81 13.88
N VAL A 245 4.43 9.76 13.25
CA VAL A 245 5.60 9.88 12.37
C VAL A 245 5.30 10.80 11.19
N TRP A 246 4.11 10.68 10.60
CA TRP A 246 3.68 11.49 9.46
C TRP A 246 3.53 12.97 9.81
N THR A 247 3.01 13.30 10.99
CA THR A 247 2.74 14.68 11.42
C THR A 247 3.93 15.35 12.11
N ALA A 248 4.94 14.57 12.49
CA ALA A 248 6.17 15.10 13.06
C ALA A 248 6.88 16.07 12.10
N ARG A 249 7.39 17.16 12.67
CA ARG A 249 8.12 18.21 11.97
C ARG A 249 9.61 18.01 12.16
N ASP A 250 10.40 18.46 11.19
CA ASP A 250 11.84 18.54 11.37
C ASP A 250 12.24 19.71 12.28
N SER A 251 13.53 19.81 12.59
CA SER A 251 14.10 20.88 13.43
C SER A 251 13.96 22.28 12.83
N LYS A 252 13.66 22.40 11.53
CA LYS A 252 13.38 23.67 10.85
C LYS A 252 11.90 24.04 10.88
N GLY A 253 11.06 23.20 11.52
CA GLY A 253 9.61 23.35 11.52
C GLY A 253 8.99 23.04 10.15
N GLU A 254 9.78 22.54 9.20
CA GLU A 254 9.31 22.18 7.88
C GLU A 254 8.72 20.77 7.94
N ASN A 255 7.55 20.60 7.32
CA ASN A 255 7.21 19.28 6.82
C ASN A 255 8.16 19.07 5.65
N GLY A 256 9.10 18.12 5.72
CA GLY A 256 10.06 17.81 4.63
C GLY A 256 9.42 17.46 3.27
N ALA A 257 8.10 17.55 3.13
CA ALA A 257 7.39 17.66 1.87
C ALA A 257 6.66 19.00 1.80
N ARG A 258 6.95 19.75 0.73
CA ARG A 258 6.14 20.83 0.17
C ARG A 258 4.71 20.30 -0.04
N THR A 259 3.89 20.29 1.02
CA THR A 259 2.46 20.15 0.86
C THR A 259 2.07 21.42 0.13
N SER A 260 1.86 21.34 -1.18
CA SER A 260 1.03 22.33 -1.84
C SER A 260 -0.21 22.41 -0.96
N SER A 261 -0.40 23.56 -0.33
CA SER A 261 -1.42 23.89 0.66
C SER A 261 -2.85 23.68 0.16
N ASN A 262 -3.01 23.19 -1.07
CA ASN A 262 -4.28 22.94 -1.74
C ASN A 262 -4.78 21.50 -1.66
N ASN A 263 -4.01 20.54 -1.09
CA ASN A 263 -4.50 19.18 -0.90
C ASN A 263 -4.83 18.93 0.58
N LYS A 264 -5.83 19.64 1.11
CA LYS A 264 -6.52 19.23 2.34
C LYS A 264 -6.89 17.75 2.17
N THR A 265 -6.41 16.86 3.03
CA THR A 265 -6.95 15.50 3.10
C THR A 265 -8.39 15.65 3.57
N SER A 266 -9.33 15.75 2.62
CA SER A 266 -10.75 15.94 2.90
C SER A 266 -11.37 14.75 3.65
N ALA A 267 -10.61 13.65 3.80
CA ALA A 267 -10.80 12.58 4.76
C ALA A 267 -9.45 11.91 5.08
N GLY A 268 -9.10 11.76 6.36
CA GLY A 268 -7.94 10.99 6.83
C GLY A 268 -6.77 11.81 7.38
N LEU A 269 -6.01 11.18 8.29
CA LEU A 269 -4.82 11.73 8.97
C LEU A 269 -3.64 11.90 8.00
N PHE A 270 -3.60 11.09 6.95
CA PHE A 270 -2.56 11.08 5.91
C PHE A 270 -3.13 10.57 4.57
N PRO A 271 -2.44 10.70 3.43
CA PRO A 271 -2.91 10.19 2.14
C PRO A 271 -3.16 8.68 2.17
N ALA A 272 -4.27 8.24 1.56
CA ALA A 272 -4.63 6.82 1.51
C ALA A 272 -3.50 5.94 0.92
N GLY A 273 -3.34 4.75 1.52
CA GLY A 273 -2.31 3.78 1.14
C GLY A 273 -0.89 4.15 1.55
N THR A 274 -0.68 5.20 2.36
CA THR A 274 0.59 5.39 3.08
C THR A 274 0.78 4.21 4.05
N GLY A 275 1.98 3.64 4.12
CA GLY A 275 2.26 2.45 4.93
C GLY A 275 1.84 1.11 4.29
N ASP A 276 1.00 1.14 3.24
CA ASP A 276 0.58 -0.07 2.50
C ASP A 276 1.41 -0.34 1.23
N CYS A 277 2.47 0.46 1.02
CA CYS A 277 3.50 0.21 -0.01
C CYS A 277 4.40 -0.97 0.39
N ALA A 278 5.19 -1.49 -0.55
CA ALA A 278 6.06 -2.63 -0.28
C ALA A 278 7.20 -2.27 0.69
N ALA A 279 7.91 -1.16 0.45
CA ALA A 279 9.04 -0.72 1.30
C ALA A 279 8.72 -0.66 2.81
N PRO A 280 7.64 0.00 3.29
CA PRO A 280 7.31 0.00 4.71
C PRO A 280 7.08 -1.40 5.29
N LYS A 281 6.42 -2.30 4.54
CA LYS A 281 6.10 -3.66 4.99
C LYS A 281 7.37 -4.47 5.18
N LEU A 282 8.29 -4.37 4.21
CA LEU A 282 9.58 -5.05 4.24
C LEU A 282 10.42 -4.62 5.45
N LEU A 283 10.53 -3.32 5.72
CA LEU A 283 11.28 -2.82 6.87
C LEU A 283 10.63 -3.24 8.20
N ALA A 284 9.30 -3.24 8.28
CA ALA A 284 8.61 -3.70 9.48
C ALA A 284 8.84 -5.19 9.75
N ALA A 285 8.83 -6.02 8.70
CA ALA A 285 9.13 -7.45 8.83
C ALA A 285 10.60 -7.70 9.18
N ALA A 286 11.54 -6.99 8.56
CA ALA A 286 12.95 -7.07 8.90
C ALA A 286 13.19 -6.76 10.38
N ALA A 287 12.63 -5.64 10.87
CA ALA A 287 12.70 -5.26 12.29
C ALA A 287 12.08 -6.31 13.22
N ALA A 288 10.91 -6.85 12.87
CA ALA A 288 10.25 -7.89 13.66
C ALA A 288 11.04 -9.21 13.73
N SER A 289 11.86 -9.48 12.71
CA SER A 289 12.73 -10.66 12.62
C SER A 289 14.18 -10.40 13.04
N GLY A 290 14.52 -9.19 13.51
CA GLY A 290 15.89 -8.84 13.89
C GLY A 290 16.89 -8.81 12.73
N LEU A 291 16.39 -8.69 11.49
CA LEU A 291 17.21 -8.68 10.27
C LEU A 291 17.75 -7.28 10.00
N ALA A 292 19.02 -7.17 9.62
CA ALA A 292 19.61 -5.90 9.24
C ALA A 292 19.34 -5.60 7.75
N PRO A 293 18.60 -4.53 7.40
CA PRO A 293 18.36 -4.17 6.01
C PRO A 293 19.63 -3.64 5.35
N LEU A 294 19.98 -4.17 4.17
CA LEU A 294 21.18 -3.81 3.41
C LEU A 294 20.86 -3.02 2.14
N SER A 295 19.86 -3.47 1.39
CA SER A 295 19.54 -2.91 0.07
C SER A 295 18.10 -3.21 -0.31
N MET A 296 17.46 -2.33 -1.07
CA MET A 296 16.07 -2.48 -1.50
C MET A 296 15.90 -2.11 -2.95
N ALA A 297 14.94 -2.75 -3.61
CA ALA A 297 14.48 -2.38 -4.94
C ALA A 297 12.95 -2.50 -5.00
N GLU A 298 12.29 -1.53 -5.63
CA GLU A 298 10.86 -1.61 -5.94
C GLU A 298 10.63 -1.55 -7.46
N VAL A 299 9.89 -2.53 -7.99
CA VAL A 299 9.59 -2.72 -9.41
C VAL A 299 8.07 -2.73 -9.63
N TRP A 300 7.60 -2.18 -10.75
CA TRP A 300 6.19 -2.26 -11.12
C TRP A 300 5.87 -3.57 -11.87
N PHE A 301 4.75 -4.20 -11.52
CA PHE A 301 4.24 -5.42 -12.13
C PHE A 301 2.78 -5.26 -12.58
N GLY A 302 2.45 -5.76 -13.76
CA GLY A 302 1.10 -5.68 -14.34
C GLY A 302 0.88 -4.49 -15.26
N ALA A 303 -0.39 -4.23 -15.58
CA ALA A 303 -0.80 -3.22 -16.54
C ALA A 303 -0.21 -1.83 -16.20
N PRO A 304 0.12 -1.00 -17.22
CA PRO A 304 0.65 0.34 -16.98
C PRO A 304 -0.27 1.20 -16.12
N MET A 305 0.31 1.94 -15.18
CA MET A 305 -0.44 2.91 -14.39
C MET A 305 -0.49 4.24 -15.12
N VAL A 306 -1.69 4.66 -15.52
CA VAL A 306 -1.95 6.03 -15.95
C VAL A 306 -2.56 6.84 -14.82
N GLU A 307 -2.15 8.10 -14.69
CA GLU A 307 -2.68 9.00 -13.67
C GLU A 307 -4.20 9.19 -13.87
N ARG A 308 -4.94 9.37 -12.76
CA ARG A 308 -6.39 9.55 -12.82
C ARG A 308 -6.70 10.80 -13.66
N VAL A 309 -7.31 10.60 -14.82
CA VAL A 309 -7.55 11.72 -15.72
C VAL A 309 -8.68 12.62 -15.21
N LEU A 310 -8.42 13.93 -15.24
CA LEU A 310 -9.28 14.99 -14.72
C LEU A 310 -10.60 15.18 -15.50
N THR A 311 -10.78 14.56 -16.67
CA THR A 311 -11.96 14.79 -17.54
C THR A 311 -12.67 13.50 -17.95
N ARG A 312 -14.01 13.56 -18.06
CA ARG A 312 -14.87 12.43 -18.49
C ARG A 312 -14.46 11.82 -19.84
N ARG A 313 -13.99 12.65 -20.78
CA ARG A 313 -13.56 12.21 -22.13
C ARG A 313 -12.33 11.30 -22.07
N HIS A 314 -11.31 11.70 -21.30
CA HIS A 314 -10.12 10.88 -21.12
C HIS A 314 -10.38 9.62 -20.30
N ARG A 315 -11.33 9.64 -19.36
CA ARG A 315 -11.75 8.45 -18.63
C ARG A 315 -12.24 7.34 -19.58
N ARG A 316 -13.08 7.68 -20.56
CA ARG A 316 -13.53 6.73 -21.60
C ARG A 316 -12.38 6.24 -22.47
N CYS A 317 -11.45 7.12 -22.86
CA CYS A 317 -10.26 6.71 -23.62
C CYS A 317 -9.35 5.76 -22.83
N VAL A 318 -9.12 6.01 -21.53
CA VAL A 318 -8.34 5.12 -20.65
C VAL A 318 -9.05 3.80 -20.39
N GLU A 319 -10.39 3.80 -20.23
CA GLU A 319 -11.18 2.59 -20.06
C GLU A 319 -11.19 1.73 -21.34
N ALA A 320 -11.24 2.34 -22.53
CA ALA A 320 -11.06 1.65 -23.81
C ALA A 320 -9.63 1.11 -23.98
N ALA A 321 -8.61 1.94 -23.73
CA ALA A 321 -7.20 1.54 -23.81
C ALA A 321 -6.84 0.40 -22.84
N ARG A 322 -7.45 0.37 -21.64
CA ARG A 322 -7.27 -0.74 -20.68
C ARG A 322 -7.76 -2.09 -21.22
N LYS A 323 -8.79 -2.10 -22.06
CA LYS A 323 -9.29 -3.33 -22.68
C LYS A 323 -8.40 -3.81 -23.83
N GLU A 324 -7.59 -2.91 -24.41
CA GLU A 324 -6.89 -3.12 -25.68
C GLU A 324 -5.34 -3.18 -25.54
N GLY A 325 -4.79 -2.92 -24.35
CA GLY A 325 -3.38 -3.19 -24.02
C GLY A 325 -2.40 -2.02 -24.23
N GLN A 326 -1.10 -2.30 -24.10
CA GLN A 326 -0.02 -1.30 -24.04
C GLN A 326 0.08 -0.37 -25.27
N ALA A 327 -0.22 -0.87 -26.47
CA ALA A 327 -0.10 -0.11 -27.72
C ALA A 327 -1.04 1.11 -27.78
N VAL A 328 -2.20 1.06 -27.11
CA VAL A 328 -3.21 2.13 -27.15
C VAL A 328 -2.82 3.35 -26.31
N TYR A 329 -1.97 3.18 -25.28
CA TYR A 329 -1.45 4.32 -24.51
C TYR A 329 -0.58 5.26 -25.37
N ALA A 330 0.15 4.72 -26.35
CA ALA A 330 0.91 5.53 -27.32
C ALA A 330 0.00 6.36 -28.23
N MET A 331 -1.16 5.83 -28.63
CA MET A 331 -2.12 6.52 -29.50
C MET A 331 -2.95 7.59 -28.77
N THR A 332 -3.12 7.48 -27.45
CA THR A 332 -4.01 8.35 -26.66
C THR A 332 -3.31 9.57 -26.03
N ARG A 333 -2.01 9.80 -26.28
CA ARG A 333 -1.16 10.82 -25.60
C ARG A 333 -1.17 10.72 -24.06
N VAL A 334 -1.56 9.58 -23.49
CA VAL A 334 -1.54 9.37 -22.04
C VAL A 334 -0.24 8.67 -21.67
N THR A 335 0.71 9.41 -21.13
CA THR A 335 1.97 8.83 -20.65
C THR A 335 1.73 8.03 -19.36
N PRO A 336 2.09 6.74 -19.31
CA PRO A 336 1.98 5.96 -18.09
C PRO A 336 3.02 6.44 -17.05
N THR A 337 2.54 6.64 -15.84
CA THR A 337 3.35 6.95 -14.65
C THR A 337 4.10 5.73 -14.12
N ARG A 338 3.62 4.51 -14.42
CA ARG A 338 4.30 3.25 -14.12
C ARG A 338 4.23 2.29 -15.29
N LEU A 339 5.36 1.69 -15.59
CA LEU A 339 5.62 0.70 -16.63
C LEU A 339 6.13 -0.59 -15.99
N GLU A 340 5.66 -1.72 -16.50
CA GLU A 340 6.07 -3.05 -16.02
C GLU A 340 7.58 -3.26 -16.15
N GLY A 341 8.18 -3.91 -15.15
CA GLY A 341 9.60 -4.24 -15.12
C GLY A 341 10.51 -3.05 -14.82
N ARG A 342 9.98 -1.82 -14.78
CA ARG A 342 10.76 -0.63 -14.42
C ARG A 342 10.88 -0.50 -12.90
N LEU A 343 12.08 -0.13 -12.45
CA LEU A 343 12.40 0.18 -11.06
C LEU A 343 12.05 1.62 -10.71
N TYR A 344 11.69 1.83 -9.45
CA TYR A 344 11.31 3.14 -8.92
C TYR A 344 11.83 3.36 -7.51
N SER A 345 12.15 4.61 -7.21
CA SER A 345 12.44 5.06 -5.84
C SER A 345 11.17 5.04 -4.99
N CYS A 346 11.38 5.22 -3.69
CA CYS A 346 10.28 5.40 -2.74
C CYS A 346 9.32 6.50 -3.22
N CYS A 347 8.02 6.29 -3.03
CA CYS A 347 7.04 7.35 -3.29
C CYS A 347 7.09 8.43 -2.20
N LYS A 348 6.82 9.68 -2.58
CA LYS A 348 6.88 10.86 -1.68
C LYS A 348 6.12 10.71 -0.35
N LYS A 349 5.04 9.91 -0.32
CA LYS A 349 4.34 9.62 0.93
C LYS A 349 5.18 8.72 1.85
N CYS A 350 5.78 7.66 1.33
CA CYS A 350 6.54 6.73 2.15
C CYS A 350 7.89 7.31 2.60
N GLU A 351 8.50 8.23 1.85
CA GLU A 351 9.69 8.97 2.29
C GLU A 351 9.52 9.62 3.67
N ARG A 352 8.29 10.03 4.03
CA ARG A 352 7.99 10.62 5.36
C ARG A 352 8.07 9.64 6.52
N ILE A 353 7.99 8.34 6.26
CA ILE A 353 7.91 7.31 7.30
C ILE A 353 9.11 6.36 7.28
N LEU A 354 9.78 6.19 6.13
CA LEU A 354 10.92 5.28 6.02
C LEU A 354 12.12 5.74 6.86
N GLY A 355 12.31 7.05 7.03
CA GLY A 355 13.38 7.56 7.89
C GLY A 355 13.29 7.02 9.32
N TRP A 356 12.07 6.99 9.89
CA TRP A 356 11.81 6.35 11.18
C TRP A 356 12.11 4.85 11.17
N GLN A 357 11.62 4.11 10.15
CA GLN A 357 11.81 2.66 10.05
C GLN A 357 13.28 2.25 9.80
N LEU A 358 14.12 3.15 9.32
CA LEU A 358 15.55 2.94 9.12
C LEU A 358 16.41 3.45 10.29
N CYS A 359 15.80 4.12 11.27
CA CYS A 359 16.50 4.69 12.41
C CYS A 359 16.87 3.60 13.43
N SER A 360 18.16 3.53 13.80
CA SER A 360 18.66 2.65 14.87
C SER A 360 18.75 3.33 16.23
N SER A 361 18.36 4.61 16.35
CA SER A 361 18.40 5.30 17.63
C SER A 361 17.47 4.62 18.64
N PRO A 362 17.95 4.38 19.88
CA PRO A 362 17.25 3.60 20.89
C PRO A 362 15.91 4.17 21.32
#